data_AF-D9RAP0-F1
#
_entry.id   AF-D9RAP0-F1
#
_cell.length_a   1.000
_cell.length_b   1.000
_cell.length_c   1.000
_cell.angle_alpha   90.00
_cell.angle_beta   90.00
_cell.angle_gamma   90.00
#
_symmetry.space_group_name_H-M   'P 1'
#
loop_
_entity.id
_entity.type
_entity.pdbx_description
1 polymer ?
#
loop_
_entity_poly.entity_id
_entity_poly.type
_entity_poly.pdbx_seq_one_letter_code
_entity_poly.pdbx_strand_id
1 'polypeptide(L)'
;MPEKSLKRSINFSPETLKALDTLAAKNNTTTSELVRQFVEKGLSIEGYTQDIDFIARIIRQELMAVYHLEDIKSVVEQQTNRIAKMHMKSGKIDAAAFFLLIKVLMNIAHEGTEDQFDQMLNEAITLGVDYMQKKDFQINSFLQDTDNLRRLAEKL
;
A
#
# COMPACT_ATOMS: atom_id res chain seq x y z
N MET A 1 4.58 -58.56 -8.16
CA MET A 1 4.45 -58.60 -9.64
C MET A 1 4.23 -57.18 -10.10
N PRO A 2 4.93 -56.67 -11.13
CA PRO A 2 4.66 -55.33 -11.63
C PRO A 2 3.21 -55.27 -12.15
N GLU A 3 2.49 -54.21 -11.77
CA GLU A 3 1.10 -53.99 -12.18
C GLU A 3 0.98 -54.03 -13.71
N LYS A 4 -0.01 -54.76 -14.23
CA LYS A 4 -0.28 -54.79 -15.67
C LYS A 4 -0.82 -53.42 -16.12
N SER A 5 -0.11 -52.78 -17.05
CA SER A 5 -0.60 -51.54 -17.66
C SER A 5 -1.89 -51.81 -18.45
N LEU A 6 -2.89 -50.94 -18.26
CA LEU A 6 -4.17 -51.01 -18.96
C LEU A 6 -4.16 -50.08 -20.17
N LYS A 7 -4.53 -50.60 -21.35
CA LYS A 7 -4.63 -49.80 -22.58
C LYS A 7 -6.00 -49.10 -22.66
N ARG A 8 -5.97 -47.80 -22.93
CA ARG A 8 -7.15 -46.98 -23.25
C ARG A 8 -6.89 -46.22 -24.56
N SER A 9 -7.89 -46.17 -25.43
CA SER A 9 -7.84 -45.40 -26.68
C SER A 9 -8.46 -44.03 -26.44
N ILE A 10 -7.82 -42.97 -26.93
CA ILE A 10 -8.27 -41.59 -26.83
C ILE A 10 -8.15 -40.92 -28.20
N ASN A 11 -9.06 -40.01 -28.51
CA ASN A 11 -9.08 -39.28 -29.78
C ASN A 11 -8.48 -37.89 -29.58
N PHE A 12 -7.59 -37.51 -30.49
CA PHE A 12 -7.04 -36.15 -30.58
C PHE A 12 -7.48 -35.50 -31.89
N SER A 13 -7.54 -34.17 -31.91
CA SER A 13 -7.65 -33.46 -33.19
C SER A 13 -6.39 -33.75 -34.04
N PRO A 14 -6.50 -33.71 -35.38
CA PRO A 14 -5.36 -33.95 -36.26
C PRO A 14 -4.18 -33.00 -36.00
N GLU A 15 -4.46 -31.76 -35.62
CA GLU A 15 -3.45 -30.75 -35.28
C GLU A 15 -2.72 -31.10 -33.98
N THR A 16 -3.45 -31.48 -32.93
CA THR A 16 -2.85 -31.87 -31.64
C THR A 16 -2.01 -33.13 -31.78
N LEU A 17 -2.45 -34.11 -32.58
CA LEU A 17 -1.67 -35.33 -32.80
C LEU A 17 -0.33 -35.02 -33.49
N LYS A 18 -0.34 -34.18 -34.54
CA LYS A 18 0.90 -33.72 -35.21
C LYS A 18 1.83 -32.97 -34.26
N ALA A 19 1.28 -32.13 -33.39
CA ALA A 19 2.07 -31.41 -32.39
C ALA A 19 2.72 -32.37 -31.38
N LEU A 20 1.97 -33.37 -30.91
CA LEU A 20 2.49 -34.40 -30.00
C LEU A 20 3.58 -35.25 -30.65
N ASP A 21 3.41 -35.66 -31.91
CA ASP A 21 4.42 -36.44 -32.65
C ASP A 21 5.71 -35.64 -32.85
N THR A 22 5.58 -34.35 -33.21
CA THR A 22 6.73 -33.44 -33.36
C THR A 22 7.48 -33.28 -32.04
N LEU A 23 6.75 -33.13 -30.93
CA LEU A 23 7.33 -32.96 -29.61
C LEU A 23 7.96 -34.26 -29.08
N ALA A 24 7.35 -35.41 -29.37
CA ALA A 24 7.89 -36.72 -29.02
C ALA A 24 9.20 -36.98 -29.75
N ALA A 25 9.27 -36.67 -31.05
CA ALA A 25 10.49 -36.75 -31.85
C ALA A 25 11.60 -35.84 -31.28
N LYS A 26 11.27 -34.59 -30.94
CA LYS A 26 12.22 -33.65 -30.33
C LYS A 26 12.77 -34.15 -28.99
N ASN A 27 11.94 -34.82 -28.20
CA ASN A 27 12.29 -35.32 -26.87
C ASN A 27 12.86 -36.75 -26.89
N ASN A 28 13.14 -37.32 -28.08
CA ASN A 28 13.60 -38.71 -28.27
C ASN A 28 12.74 -39.74 -27.52
N THR A 29 11.42 -39.57 -27.58
CA THR A 29 10.45 -40.43 -26.91
C THR A 29 9.31 -40.82 -27.85
N THR A 30 8.40 -41.67 -27.39
CA THR A 30 7.20 -42.02 -28.15
C THR A 30 6.05 -41.10 -27.77
N THR A 31 5.13 -40.88 -28.71
CA THR A 31 3.88 -40.13 -28.45
C THR A 31 3.09 -40.71 -27.27
N SER A 32 3.09 -42.05 -27.13
CA SER A 32 2.44 -42.73 -26.00
C SER A 32 3.09 -42.44 -24.64
N GLU A 33 4.42 -42.36 -24.61
CA GLU A 33 5.16 -42.04 -23.39
C GLU A 33 4.98 -40.57 -23.01
N LEU A 34 5.07 -39.68 -24.00
CA LEU A 34 4.84 -38.25 -23.82
C LEU A 34 3.43 -37.96 -23.28
N VAL A 35 2.41 -38.60 -23.85
CA VAL A 35 1.02 -38.47 -23.38
C VAL A 35 0.88 -38.97 -21.94
N ARG A 36 1.52 -40.10 -21.57
CA ARG A 36 1.48 -40.61 -20.20
C ARG A 36 2.08 -39.63 -19.21
N GLN A 37 3.25 -39.06 -19.53
CA GLN A 37 3.90 -38.05 -18.69
C GLN A 37 3.05 -36.80 -18.53
N PHE A 38 2.38 -36.34 -19.59
CA PHE A 38 1.46 -35.20 -19.49
C PHE A 38 0.23 -35.51 -18.65
N VAL A 39 -0.33 -36.72 -18.74
CA VAL A 39 -1.45 -37.15 -17.90
C VAL A 39 -1.04 -37.23 -16.43
N GLU A 40 0.09 -37.85 -16.10
CA GLU A 40 0.62 -37.91 -14.73
C GLU A 40 0.89 -36.51 -14.17
N LYS A 41 1.47 -35.62 -14.99
CA LYS A 41 1.70 -34.23 -14.62
C LYS A 41 0.40 -33.45 -14.43
N GLY A 42 -0.59 -33.66 -15.28
CA GLY A 42 -1.92 -33.03 -15.15
C GLY A 42 -2.63 -33.47 -13.87
N LEU A 43 -2.67 -34.78 -13.62
CA LEU A 43 -3.31 -35.36 -12.43
C LEU A 43 -2.62 -34.90 -11.13
N SER A 44 -1.29 -34.80 -11.11
CA SER A 44 -0.56 -34.29 -9.95
C SER A 44 -0.82 -32.79 -9.70
N ILE A 45 -0.89 -31.95 -10.75
CA ILE A 45 -1.21 -30.53 -10.60
C ILE A 45 -2.64 -30.32 -10.06
N GLU A 46 -3.63 -31.07 -10.56
CA GLU A 46 -5.00 -31.00 -10.03
C GLU A 46 -5.06 -31.43 -8.56
N GLY A 47 -4.33 -32.49 -8.19
CA GLY A 47 -4.18 -32.92 -6.79
C GLY A 47 -3.58 -31.82 -5.91
N TYR A 48 -2.44 -31.23 -6.32
CA TYR A 48 -1.81 -30.15 -5.56
C TYR A 48 -2.71 -28.91 -5.43
N THR A 49 -3.49 -28.58 -6.47
CA THR A 49 -4.41 -27.45 -6.41
C THR A 49 -5.52 -27.70 -5.38
N GLN A 50 -6.08 -28.92 -5.36
CA GLN A 50 -7.08 -29.33 -4.37
C GLN A 50 -6.50 -29.30 -2.93
N ASP A 51 -5.26 -29.74 -2.76
CA ASP A 51 -4.57 -29.70 -1.46
C ASP A 51 -4.33 -28.26 -0.99
N ILE A 52 -3.88 -27.36 -1.88
CA ILE A 52 -3.69 -25.94 -1.58
C ILE A 52 -5.02 -25.30 -1.17
N ASP A 53 -6.10 -25.57 -1.91
CA ASP A 53 -7.42 -25.03 -1.59
C ASP A 53 -7.94 -25.56 -0.25
N PHE A 54 -7.70 -26.83 0.04
CA PHE A 54 -8.05 -27.45 1.33
C PHE A 54 -7.28 -26.81 2.49
N ILE A 55 -5.96 -26.67 2.37
CA ILE A 55 -5.10 -26.04 3.38
C ILE A 55 -5.50 -24.57 3.57
N ALA A 56 -5.70 -23.83 2.48
CA ALA A 56 -6.11 -22.42 2.52
C ALA A 56 -7.47 -22.26 3.20
N ARG A 57 -8.40 -23.19 3.00
CA ARG A 57 -9.69 -23.20 3.70
C ARG A 57 -9.53 -23.41 5.21
N ILE A 58 -8.71 -24.38 5.63
CA ILE A 58 -8.42 -24.61 7.05
C ILE A 58 -7.79 -23.36 7.67
N ILE A 59 -6.78 -22.77 7.03
CA ILE A 59 -6.12 -21.56 7.53
C ILE A 59 -7.12 -20.41 7.68
N ARG A 60 -7.99 -20.18 6.68
CA ARG A 60 -9.02 -19.13 6.77
C ARG A 60 -10.01 -19.40 7.91
N GLN A 61 -10.46 -20.64 8.07
CA GLN A 61 -11.37 -21.03 9.15
C GLN A 61 -10.75 -20.79 10.53
N GLU A 62 -9.52 -21.25 10.74
CA GLU A 62 -8.79 -21.05 11.99
C GLU A 62 -8.55 -19.56 12.28
N LEU A 63 -8.13 -18.79 11.27
CA LEU A 63 -7.94 -17.34 11.42
C LEU A 63 -9.24 -16.63 11.79
N MET A 64 -10.37 -16.96 11.15
CA MET A 64 -11.67 -16.36 11.46
C MET A 64 -12.24 -16.83 12.80
N ALA A 65 -11.88 -18.03 13.26
CA ALA A 65 -12.29 -18.55 14.56
C ALA A 65 -11.53 -17.89 15.72
N VAL A 66 -10.24 -17.58 15.53
CA VAL A 66 -9.39 -16.93 16.55
C VAL A 66 -9.52 -15.41 16.53
N TYR A 67 -9.59 -14.81 15.34
CA TYR A 67 -9.70 -13.37 15.17
C TYR A 67 -11.07 -13.01 14.63
N HIS A 68 -11.93 -12.50 15.51
CA HIS A 68 -13.16 -11.86 15.06
C HIS A 68 -12.78 -10.53 14.40
N LEU A 69 -13.10 -10.39 13.11
CA LEU A 69 -12.87 -9.17 12.33
C LEU A 69 -13.43 -7.93 13.03
N GLU A 70 -14.51 -8.09 13.78
CA GLU A 70 -15.13 -7.03 14.59
C GLU A 70 -14.22 -6.55 15.73
N ASP A 71 -13.48 -7.45 16.39
CA ASP A 71 -12.56 -7.10 17.46
C ASP A 71 -11.38 -6.28 16.89
N ILE A 72 -10.80 -6.73 15.78
CA ILE A 72 -9.73 -6.00 15.08
C ILE A 72 -10.21 -4.62 14.67
N LYS A 73 -11.40 -4.55 14.06
CA LYS A 73 -12.00 -3.29 13.63
C LYS A 73 -12.25 -2.37 14.82
N SER A 74 -12.78 -2.88 15.93
CA SER A 74 -13.04 -2.08 17.13
C SER A 74 -11.77 -1.49 17.73
N VAL A 75 -10.68 -2.26 17.80
CA VAL A 75 -9.37 -1.79 18.29
C VAL A 75 -8.81 -0.73 17.37
N VAL A 76 -8.84 -0.95 16.05
CA VAL A 76 -8.33 0.01 15.05
C VAL A 76 -9.15 1.31 15.09
N GLU A 77 -10.48 1.23 15.15
CA GLU A 77 -11.37 2.40 15.24
C GLU A 77 -11.16 3.16 16.55
N GLN A 78 -11.03 2.46 17.68
CA GLN A 78 -10.76 3.09 18.97
C GLN A 78 -9.41 3.84 18.95
N GLN A 79 -8.37 3.22 18.40
CA GLN A 79 -7.05 3.85 18.30
C GLN A 79 -7.07 5.04 17.34
N THR A 80 -7.70 4.90 16.18
CA THR A 80 -7.86 5.98 15.19
C THR A 80 -8.60 7.17 15.81
N ASN A 81 -9.70 6.92 16.52
CA ASN A 81 -10.46 7.96 17.23
C ASN A 81 -9.64 8.64 18.32
N ARG A 82 -8.82 7.88 19.06
CA ARG A 82 -7.94 8.46 20.08
C ARG A 82 -6.88 9.37 19.45
N ILE A 83 -6.26 8.93 18.36
CA ILE A 83 -5.26 9.70 17.61
C ILE A 83 -5.88 10.98 17.05
N ALA A 84 -7.07 10.88 16.43
CA ALA A 84 -7.80 12.05 15.94
C ALA A 84 -8.08 13.06 17.07
N LYS A 85 -8.53 12.60 18.24
CA LYS A 85 -8.76 13.47 19.41
C LYS A 85 -7.47 14.12 19.93
N MET A 86 -6.33 13.41 19.91
CA MET A 86 -5.04 13.96 20.29
C MET A 86 -4.57 15.03 19.29
N HIS A 87 -4.70 14.78 17.98
CA HIS A 87 -4.40 15.78 16.95
C HIS A 87 -5.27 17.02 17.07
N MET A 88 -6.57 16.88 17.34
CA MET A 88 -7.45 18.04 17.60
C MET A 88 -6.99 18.86 18.81
N LYS A 89 -6.47 18.22 19.86
CA LYS A 89 -5.91 18.94 21.02
C LYS A 89 -4.63 19.69 20.64
N SER A 90 -3.74 19.09 19.86
CA SER A 90 -2.54 19.77 19.33
C SER A 90 -2.94 21.00 18.53
N GLY A 91 -3.84 20.85 17.55
CA GLY A 91 -4.29 21.98 16.71
C GLY A 91 -4.92 23.12 17.52
N LYS A 92 -5.63 22.84 18.62
CA LYS A 92 -6.13 23.88 19.55
C LYS A 92 -5.01 24.63 20.26
N ILE A 93 -3.97 23.91 20.70
CA ILE A 93 -2.80 24.52 21.35
C ILE A 93 -2.01 25.36 20.34
N ASP A 94 -1.81 24.85 19.12
CA ASP A 94 -1.09 25.54 18.06
C ASP A 94 -1.82 26.84 17.65
N ALA A 95 -3.14 26.78 17.50
CA ALA A 95 -3.95 27.98 17.25
C ALA A 95 -3.90 28.97 18.41
N ALA A 96 -3.97 28.50 19.66
CA ALA A 96 -3.86 29.38 20.83
C ALA A 96 -2.48 30.07 20.90
N ALA A 97 -1.40 29.33 20.58
CA ALA A 97 -0.06 29.88 20.50
C ALA A 97 0.07 30.91 19.37
N PHE A 98 -0.51 30.65 18.20
CA PHE A 98 -0.55 31.58 17.07
C PHE A 98 -1.26 32.89 17.45
N PHE A 99 -2.46 32.83 18.03
CA PHE A 99 -3.18 34.04 18.46
C PHE A 99 -2.50 34.76 19.62
N LEU A 100 -1.86 34.04 20.54
CA LEU A 100 -1.08 34.66 21.60
C LEU A 100 0.12 35.43 21.03
N LEU A 101 0.82 34.85 20.05
CA LEU A 101 1.94 35.51 19.38
C LEU A 101 1.49 36.79 18.69
N ILE A 102 0.37 36.75 17.96
CA ILE A 102 -0.26 37.94 17.35
C ILE A 102 -0.51 39.02 18.42
N LYS A 103 -1.15 38.66 19.54
CA LYS A 103 -1.42 39.62 20.62
C LYS A 103 -0.16 40.20 21.24
N VAL A 104 0.86 39.38 21.46
CA VAL A 104 2.15 39.84 22.00
C VAL A 104 2.83 40.79 21.02
N LEU A 105 2.84 40.47 19.72
CA LEU A 105 3.40 41.33 18.68
C LEU A 105 2.64 42.66 18.59
N MET A 106 1.31 42.66 18.58
CA MET A 106 0.50 43.90 18.61
C MET A 106 0.74 44.75 19.86
N ASN A 107 1.05 44.11 21.00
CA ASN A 107 1.31 44.82 22.26
C ASN A 107 2.73 45.40 22.33
N ILE A 108 3.71 44.76 21.68
CA ILE A 108 5.13 45.19 21.70
C ILE A 108 5.45 46.11 20.52
N ALA A 109 4.83 45.90 19.36
CA ALA A 109 4.96 46.75 18.19
C ALA A 109 4.23 48.07 18.46
N HIS A 110 4.93 48.99 19.12
CA HIS A 110 4.52 50.39 19.22
C HIS A 110 4.70 51.16 17.90
N GLU A 111 5.19 50.49 16.84
CA GLU A 111 5.48 51.06 15.52
C GLU A 111 4.92 50.15 14.42
N GLY A 112 4.04 50.72 13.58
CA GLY A 112 3.36 50.03 12.47
C GLY A 112 1.87 50.38 12.40
N THR A 113 1.29 50.48 11.20
CA THR A 113 -0.16 50.61 11.04
C THR A 113 -0.85 49.25 11.10
N GLU A 114 -2.15 49.24 11.43
CA GLU A 114 -2.99 48.02 11.39
C GLU A 114 -2.89 47.32 10.02
N ASP A 115 -2.88 48.09 8.93
CA ASP A 115 -2.73 47.59 7.56
C ASP A 115 -1.39 46.86 7.31
N GLN A 116 -0.28 47.39 7.85
CA GLN A 116 1.04 46.75 7.72
C GLN A 116 1.04 45.42 8.48
N PHE A 117 0.48 45.39 9.68
CA PHE A 117 0.36 44.16 10.46
C PHE A 117 -0.49 43.10 9.75
N ASP A 118 -1.63 43.50 9.18
CA ASP A 118 -2.50 42.63 8.38
C ASP A 118 -1.79 42.08 7.15
N GLN A 119 -0.94 42.88 6.50
CA GLN A 119 -0.11 42.42 5.39
C GLN A 119 0.87 41.33 5.83
N MET A 120 1.66 41.58 6.89
CA MET A 120 2.62 40.58 7.40
C MET A 120 1.92 39.27 7.81
N LEU A 121 0.75 39.39 8.44
CA LEU A 121 -0.06 38.24 8.85
C LEU A 121 -0.53 37.41 7.65
N ASN A 122 -1.03 38.07 6.60
CA ASN A 122 -1.47 37.40 5.39
C ASN A 122 -0.31 36.70 4.66
N GLU A 123 0.86 37.31 4.61
CA GLU A 123 2.03 36.73 3.97
C GLU A 123 2.56 35.52 4.76
N ALA A 124 2.60 35.61 6.09
CA ALA A 124 2.98 34.49 6.96
C ALA A 124 2.01 33.30 6.84
N ILE A 125 0.69 33.56 6.80
CA ILE A 125 -0.34 32.53 6.56
C ILE A 125 -0.14 31.91 5.17
N THR A 126 0.10 32.71 4.14
CA THR A 126 0.33 32.24 2.76
C THR A 126 1.53 31.29 2.70
N LEU A 127 2.64 31.64 3.34
CA LEU A 127 3.83 30.78 3.42
C LEU A 127 3.53 29.47 4.17
N GLY A 128 2.75 29.54 5.26
CA GLY A 128 2.30 28.36 6.00
C GLY A 128 1.47 27.40 5.12
N VAL A 129 0.54 27.93 4.33
CA VAL A 129 -0.28 27.15 3.40
C VAL A 129 0.55 26.53 2.28
N ASP A 130 1.45 27.31 1.66
CA ASP A 130 2.37 26.80 0.62
C ASP A 130 3.26 25.69 1.18
N TYR A 131 3.77 25.85 2.40
CA TYR A 131 4.56 24.82 3.09
C TYR A 131 3.75 23.52 3.30
N MET A 132 2.50 23.61 3.76
CA MET A 132 1.63 22.44 3.95
C MET A 132 1.32 21.67 2.67
N GLN A 133 1.38 22.34 1.50
CA GLN A 133 1.14 21.70 0.21
C GLN A 133 2.37 20.97 -0.35
N LYS A 134 3.56 21.15 0.25
CA LYS A 134 4.80 20.49 -0.21
C LYS A 134 4.83 19.02 0.19
N LYS A 135 5.47 18.19 -0.65
CA LYS A 135 5.72 16.78 -0.35
C LYS A 135 6.91 16.63 0.62
N ASP A 136 6.95 15.55 1.39
CA ASP A 136 7.98 15.29 2.43
C ASP A 136 9.43 15.51 1.97
N PHE A 137 9.81 15.05 0.78
CA PHE A 137 11.17 15.24 0.26
C PHE A 137 11.48 16.71 -0.07
N GLN A 138 10.47 17.51 -0.39
CA GLN A 138 10.59 18.94 -0.67
C GLN A 138 10.66 19.74 0.63
N ILE A 139 9.99 19.29 1.68
CA ILE A 139 10.02 19.90 3.02
C ILE A 139 11.43 19.85 3.60
N ASN A 140 12.08 18.68 3.57
CA ASN A 140 13.44 18.54 4.11
C ASN A 140 14.45 19.43 3.37
N SER A 141 14.35 19.48 2.04
CA SER A 141 15.19 20.36 1.21
C SER A 141 14.92 21.85 1.52
N PHE A 142 13.65 22.23 1.66
CA PHE A 142 13.23 23.58 2.00
C PHE A 142 13.72 24.05 3.37
N LEU A 143 13.65 23.18 4.39
CA LEU A 143 14.10 23.49 5.75
C LEU A 143 15.63 23.57 5.88
N GLN A 144 16.36 22.89 5.00
CA GLN A 144 17.83 22.92 4.97
C GLN A 144 18.40 24.11 4.20
N ASP A 145 17.58 24.75 3.35
CA ASP A 145 17.96 25.95 2.60
C ASP A 145 17.78 27.21 3.46
N THR A 146 18.72 27.42 4.38
CA THR A 146 18.71 28.54 5.33
C THR A 146 18.78 29.91 4.65
N ASP A 147 19.39 30.00 3.46
CA ASP A 147 19.48 31.24 2.69
C ASP A 147 18.13 31.63 2.08
N ASN A 148 17.38 30.65 1.57
CA ASN A 148 16.02 30.86 1.11
C ASN A 148 15.08 31.23 2.26
N LEU A 149 15.20 30.57 3.42
CA LEU A 149 14.39 30.88 4.61
C LEU A 149 14.63 32.30 5.11
N ARG A 150 15.88 32.77 5.14
CA ARG A 150 16.19 34.15 5.54
C ARG A 150 15.62 35.17 4.56
N ARG A 151 15.74 34.91 3.25
CA ARG A 151 15.20 35.78 2.20
C ARG A 151 13.66 35.84 2.20
N LEU A 152 13.01 34.75 2.60
CA LEU A 152 11.56 34.70 2.79
C LEU A 152 11.14 35.50 4.02
N ALA A 153 11.89 35.41 5.12
CA ALA A 153 11.64 36.17 6.33
C ALA A 153 11.85 37.69 6.15
N GLU A 154 12.84 38.11 5.35
CA GLU A 154 13.09 39.53 5.04
C GLU A 154 11.99 40.20 4.19
N LYS A 155 11.03 39.43 3.66
CA LYS A 155 9.89 39.94 2.89
C LYS A 155 8.63 40.15 3.72
N LEU A 156 8.59 39.56 4.92
CA LEU A 156 7.54 39.74 5.93
C LEU A 156 7.83 41.01 6.75
#